data_AF-A0A1H8H3K5-F1
#
_entry.id   AF-A0A1H8H3K5-F1
#
_cell.length_a   1.000
_cell.length_b   1.000
_cell.length_c   1.000
_cell.angle_alpha   90.00
_cell.angle_beta   90.00
_cell.angle_gamma   90.00
#
_symmetry.space_group_name_H-M   'P 1'
#
loop_
_entity.id
_entity.type
_entity.pdbx_description
1 polymer ?
#
loop_
_entity_poly.entity_id
_entity_poly.type
_entity_poly.pdbx_seq_one_letter_code
_entity_poly.pdbx_strand_id
1 'polypeptide(L)' 'MIRTLVFSNADATPKNTTIRCDTASVPDIMAWYGAYCAGDRYTVALDGRNVRIDGNGEPVGDLP' A
#
# COMPACT_ATOMS: atom_id res chain seq x y z
N MET A 1 13.82 9.30 -2.66
CA MET A 1 13.99 8.53 -3.92
C MET A 1 12.59 8.18 -4.42
N ILE A 2 12.36 8.19 -5.74
CA ILE A 2 11.06 7.74 -6.30
C ILE A 2 10.98 6.22 -6.18
N ARG A 3 9.85 5.72 -5.71
CA ARG A 3 9.52 4.31 -5.50
C ARG A 3 8.22 3.97 -6.22
N THR A 4 7.97 2.71 -6.46
CA THR A 4 6.73 2.18 -7.04
C THR A 4 5.95 1.46 -5.95
N LEU A 5 4.78 1.98 -5.59
CA LEU A 5 3.86 1.40 -4.63
C LEU A 5 2.71 0.72 -5.37
N VAL A 6 2.42 -0.53 -5.04
CA VAL A 6 1.37 -1.32 -5.68
C VAL A 6 0.41 -1.82 -4.62
N PHE A 7 -0.87 -1.51 -4.77
CA PHE A 7 -1.97 -2.10 -4.03
C PHE A 7 -2.62 -3.17 -4.89
N SER A 8 -2.73 -4.40 -4.39
CA SER A 8 -3.43 -5.50 -5.05
C SER A 8 -4.61 -5.92 -4.17
N ASN A 9 -5.81 -5.52 -4.55
CA ASN A 9 -7.04 -5.70 -3.80
C ASN A 9 -7.98 -6.66 -4.53
N ALA A 10 -8.31 -7.78 -3.88
CA ALA A 10 -9.14 -8.82 -4.46
C ALA A 10 -10.62 -8.41 -4.60
N ASP A 11 -11.03 -7.43 -3.82
CA ASP A 11 -12.42 -7.00 -3.63
C ASP A 11 -12.72 -5.67 -4.37
N ALA A 12 -11.71 -4.99 -4.91
CA ALA A 12 -11.86 -3.74 -5.67
C ALA A 12 -11.80 -3.92 -7.21
N THR A 13 -12.33 -2.93 -7.93
CA THR A 13 -12.13 -2.77 -9.39
C THR A 13 -11.64 -1.34 -9.68
N PRO A 14 -10.45 -1.16 -10.27
CA PRO A 14 -9.50 -2.19 -10.71
C PRO A 14 -8.88 -2.97 -9.53
N LYS A 15 -8.44 -4.20 -9.79
CA LYS A 15 -7.80 -5.03 -8.76
C LYS A 15 -6.42 -4.52 -8.33
N ASN A 16 -5.71 -3.87 -9.25
CA ASN A 16 -4.37 -3.37 -8.98
C ASN A 16 -4.31 -1.86 -9.21
N THR A 17 -3.72 -1.15 -8.26
CA THR A 17 -3.42 0.28 -8.34
C THR A 17 -1.94 0.49 -8.13
N THR A 18 -1.29 1.16 -9.08
CA THR A 18 0.16 1.46 -9.04
C THR A 18 0.37 2.96 -8.92
N ILE A 19 1.19 3.37 -7.96
CA ILE A 19 1.51 4.78 -7.67
C ILE A 19 3.03 4.94 -7.68
N ARG A 20 3.53 5.98 -8.34
CA ARG A 20 4.92 6.42 -8.22
C ARG A 20 4.98 7.59 -7.25
N CYS A 21 5.66 7.39 -6.13
CA CYS A 21 5.76 8.39 -5.04
C CYS A 21 7.18 8.44 -4.48
N ASP A 22 7.48 9.44 -3.67
CA ASP A 22 8.68 9.40 -2.85
C ASP A 22 8.49 8.47 -1.64
N THR A 23 9.61 8.00 -1.09
CA THR A 23 9.61 7.12 0.09
C THR A 23 8.92 7.75 1.30
N ALA A 24 8.98 9.07 1.45
CA ALA A 24 8.41 9.77 2.61
C ALA A 24 6.87 9.77 2.57
N SER A 25 6.28 9.74 1.38
CA SER A 25 4.83 9.71 1.17
C SER A 25 4.23 8.30 1.28
N VAL A 26 5.04 7.24 1.32
CA VAL A 26 4.54 5.85 1.34
C VAL A 26 3.62 5.58 2.54
N PRO A 27 3.97 5.94 3.79
CA PRO A 27 3.10 5.69 4.94
C PRO A 27 1.75 6.38 4.81
N ASP A 28 1.72 7.65 4.42
CA ASP A 28 0.47 8.43 4.29
C ASP A 28 -0.44 7.86 3.20
N ILE A 29 0.12 7.52 2.03
CA ILE A 29 -0.65 6.92 0.93
C ILE A 29 -1.23 5.57 1.34
N MET A 30 -0.45 4.74 2.05
CA MET A 30 -0.90 3.46 2.56
C MET A 30 -2.04 3.62 3.58
N ALA A 31 -1.91 4.54 4.52
CA ALA A 31 -2.95 4.85 5.51
C ALA A 31 -4.26 5.30 4.83
N TRP A 32 -4.18 6.18 3.84
CA TRP A 32 -5.36 6.64 3.10
C TRP A 32 -6.03 5.52 2.31
N TYR A 33 -5.23 4.66 1.65
CA TYR A 33 -5.76 3.50 0.96
C TYR A 33 -6.44 2.53 1.93
N GLY A 34 -5.80 2.23 3.07
CA GLY A 34 -6.34 1.36 4.10
C GLY A 34 -7.65 1.88 4.71
N ALA A 35 -7.76 3.20 4.92
CA ALA A 35 -9.00 3.82 5.37
C ALA A 35 -10.12 3.74 4.31
N TYR A 36 -9.79 3.95 3.03
CA TYR A 36 -10.76 3.91 1.94
C TYR A 36 -11.26 2.48 1.63
N CYS A 37 -10.35 1.50 1.66
CA CYS A 37 -10.62 0.07 1.42
C CYS A 37 -10.73 -0.73 2.73
N ALA A 38 -11.27 -0.11 3.79
CA ALA A 38 -11.34 -0.76 5.10
C ALA A 38 -12.18 -2.05 5.05
N GLY A 39 -11.59 -3.17 5.47
CA GLY A 39 -12.21 -4.49 5.45
C GLY A 39 -11.98 -5.31 4.18
N ASP A 40 -11.40 -4.72 3.13
CA ASP A 40 -11.05 -5.43 1.90
C ASP A 40 -9.83 -6.36 2.11
N ARG A 41 -9.75 -7.40 1.28
CA ARG A 41 -8.59 -8.29 1.21
C ARG A 41 -7.60 -7.76 0.18
N TYR A 42 -6.59 -7.04 0.66
CA TYR A 42 -5.53 -6.52 -0.19
C TYR A 42 -4.13 -6.74 0.36
N THR A 43 -3.15 -6.62 -0.52
CA THR A 43 -1.72 -6.60 -0.20
C THR A 43 -1.06 -5.36 -0.78
N VAL A 44 0.07 -4.97 -0.19
CA VAL A 44 0.87 -3.82 -0.62
C VAL A 44 2.28 -4.27 -0.94
N ALA A 45 2.83 -3.80 -2.07
CA ALA A 45 4.22 -4.00 -2.44
C ALA A 45 4.92 -2.67 -2.76
N LEU A 46 6.14 -2.49 -2.25
CA LEU A 46 7.02 -1.37 -2.55
C LEU A 46 8.22 -1.88 -3.37
N ASP A 47 8.34 -1.40 -4.60
CA ASP A 47 9.32 -1.88 -5.60
C ASP A 47 9.35 -3.41 -5.74
N GLY A 48 8.16 -4.01 -5.74
CA GLY A 48 7.96 -5.45 -5.90
C GLY A 48 8.21 -6.27 -4.63
N ARG A 49 8.50 -5.64 -3.48
CA ARG A 49 8.63 -6.31 -2.19
C ARG A 49 7.39 -6.06 -1.33
N ASN A 50 6.82 -7.12 -0.78
CA ASN A 50 5.65 -6.98 0.10
C ASN A 50 5.98 -6.14 1.33
N VAL A 51 5.08 -5.21 1.64
CA VAL A 51 5.11 -4.41 2.86
C VAL A 51 4.17 -5.07 3.87
N ARG A 52 4.66 -5.30 5.09
CA ARG A 52 3.81 -5.77 6.17
C ARG A 52 2.92 -4.61 6.63
N ILE A 53 1.63 -4.85 6.74
CA ILE A 53 0.65 -3.83 7.13
C ILE A 53 -0.04 -4.19 8.45
N ASP A 54 -0.51 -3.18 9.18
CA ASP A 54 -1.38 -3.37 10.34
C ASP A 54 -2.87 -3.36 9.95
N GLY A 55 -3.76 -3.34 10.95
CA GLY A 55 -5.20 -3.30 10.74
C GLY A 55 -5.73 -2.01 10.12
N ASN A 56 -4.94 -0.93 10.12
CA ASN A 56 -5.29 0.36 9.52
C ASN A 56 -4.73 0.50 8.09
N GLY A 57 -3.95 -0.48 7.62
CA GLY A 57 -3.26 -0.44 6.33
C GLY A 57 -1.92 0.29 6.37
N GLU A 58 -1.41 0.65 7.56
CA GLU A 58 -0.14 1.33 7.74
C GLU A 58 1.03 0.33 7.72
N PRO A 59 2.23 0.72 7.26
CA PRO A 59 3.39 -0.17 7.27
C PRO A 59 3.86 -0.49 8.71
N VAL A 60 4.15 -1.76 8.98
CA VAL A 60 4.64 -2.24 10.28
C VAL A 60 6.14 -2.53 10.22
N GLY A 61 6.93 -1.60 10.74
CA GLY A 61 8.39 -1.65 10.75
C GLY A 61 8.99 -0.85 9.60
N ASP A 62 10.27 -1.11 9.30
CA ASP A 62 10.97 -0.39 8.25
C ASP A 62 10.47 -0.78 6.85
N LEU A 63 10.40 0.22 5.96
CA LEU A 63 10.08 -0.02 4.56
C LEU A 63 11.23 -0.78 3.86
N PRO A 64 10.91 -1.75 2.99
CA PRO A 64 11.90 -2.65 2.38
C PRO A 64 12.78 -2.06 1.27
#